data_AF-A0A0J8C5J0-F1
#
_entry.id   AF-A0A0J8C5J0-F1
#
_cell.length_a   1.000
_cell.length_b   1.000
_cell.length_c   1.000
_cell.angle_alpha   90.00
_cell.angle_beta   90.00
_cell.angle_gamma   90.00
#
_symmetry.space_group_name_H-M   'P 1'
#
loop_
_entity.id
_entity.type
_entity.pdbx_description
1 polymer ?
#
loop_
_entity_poly.entity_id
_entity_poly.type
_entity_poly.pdbx_seq_one_letter_code
_entity_poly.pdbx_strand_id
1 'polypeptide(L)'
;MTAPELSERDYLREIERLANRVGVEASNEGWLSYQEDPEDSTPLQRSVNAVARALRHYHFEGDGCLEEDRPRVRLVGASVLKPGAMPAGVEEGYEEACARIGVEPRSEGWALWNTWSDGDFKVTMVVSAVETTEGLFENWSRGRALDPVSPLPSQIALVRHGWIGPMTFSPRGVRRTGLGGRPLS
;
A
#
# COMPACT_ATOMS: atom_id res chain seq x y z
N MET A 1 37.02 28.27 12.77
CA MET A 1 35.69 28.22 13.42
C MET A 1 35.32 26.75 13.52
N THR A 2 35.27 26.21 14.74
CA THR A 2 34.76 24.85 14.99
C THR A 2 33.26 24.86 14.74
N ALA A 3 32.76 23.91 13.95
CA ALA A 3 31.33 23.76 13.74
C ALA A 3 30.64 23.56 15.10
N PRO A 4 29.44 24.14 15.33
CA PRO A 4 28.71 23.94 16.56
C PRO A 4 28.43 22.45 16.77
N GLU A 5 28.60 21.96 17.99
CA GLU A 5 28.22 20.59 18.35
C GLU A 5 26.69 20.46 18.19
N LEU A 6 26.29 19.73 17.16
CA LEU A 6 24.88 19.42 16.91
C LEU A 6 24.40 18.46 18.00
N SER A 7 23.16 18.65 18.46
CA SER A 7 22.50 17.62 19.26
C SER A 7 22.27 16.37 18.40
N GLU A 8 22.08 15.21 19.02
CA GLU A 8 21.72 13.98 18.30
C GLU A 8 20.51 14.19 17.38
N ARG A 9 19.51 14.94 17.85
CA ARG A 9 18.32 15.27 17.07
C ARG A 9 18.65 16.15 15.85
N ASP A 10 19.57 17.09 15.99
CA ASP A 10 19.98 17.95 14.87
C ASP A 10 20.84 17.18 13.87
N TYR A 11 21.65 16.22 14.32
CA TYR A 11 22.33 15.28 13.44
C TYR A 11 21.34 14.43 12.64
N LEU A 12 20.31 13.88 13.28
CA LEU A 12 19.29 13.09 12.59
C LEU A 12 18.51 13.92 11.56
N ARG A 13 18.16 15.16 11.90
CA ARG A 13 17.54 16.11 10.95
C ARG A 13 18.45 16.43 9.77
N GLU A 14 19.75 16.58 10.01
CA GLU A 14 20.71 16.85 8.93
C GLU A 14 20.87 15.63 8.01
N ILE A 15 20.89 14.42 8.57
CA ILE A 15 20.87 13.17 7.79
C ILE A 15 19.61 13.10 6.93
N GLU A 16 18.44 13.35 7.50
CA GLU A 16 17.16 13.38 6.77
C GLU A 16 17.19 14.43 5.64
N ARG A 17 17.68 15.64 5.91
CA ARG A 17 17.81 16.72 4.93
C ARG A 17 18.72 16.31 3.77
N LEU A 18 19.88 15.72 4.07
CA LEU A 18 20.83 15.25 3.06
C LEU A 18 20.27 14.09 2.23
N ALA A 19 19.59 13.14 2.87
CA ALA A 19 18.96 12.01 2.19
C ALA A 19 17.86 12.49 1.23
N ASN A 20 17.02 13.45 1.65
CA ASN A 20 16.02 14.07 0.78
C ASN A 20 16.66 14.76 -0.42
N ARG A 21 17.79 15.47 -0.21
CA ARG A 21 18.52 16.11 -1.32
C ARG A 21 19.00 15.08 -2.35
N VAL A 22 19.57 13.95 -1.91
CA VAL A 22 20.00 12.87 -2.81
C VAL A 22 18.84 12.40 -3.69
N GLY A 23 17.64 12.20 -3.10
CA GLY A 23 16.45 11.81 -3.86
C GLY A 23 15.99 12.86 -4.87
N VAL A 24 16.05 14.15 -4.51
CA VAL A 24 15.68 15.25 -5.41
C VAL A 24 16.65 15.35 -6.59
N GLU A 25 17.95 15.37 -6.32
CA GLU A 25 18.96 15.49 -7.39
C GLU A 25 18.88 14.30 -8.35
N ALA A 26 18.76 13.07 -7.83
CA ALA A 26 18.60 11.88 -8.66
C ALA A 26 17.32 11.89 -9.51
N SER A 27 16.23 12.48 -9.01
CA SER A 27 14.99 12.60 -9.78
C SER A 27 15.14 13.48 -11.02
N ASN A 28 16.04 14.47 -10.99
CA ASN A 28 16.34 15.34 -12.12
C ASN A 28 17.13 14.63 -13.23
N GLU A 29 17.78 13.50 -12.93
CA GLU A 29 18.57 12.72 -13.89
C GLU A 29 17.73 11.71 -14.68
N GLY A 30 16.45 11.54 -14.36
CA GLY A 30 15.48 10.78 -15.16
C GLY A 30 15.57 9.25 -15.05
N TRP A 31 16.50 8.70 -14.27
CA TRP A 31 16.62 7.24 -14.04
C TRP A 31 16.06 6.77 -12.70
N LEU A 32 15.72 7.69 -11.78
CA LEU A 32 15.23 7.36 -10.45
C LEU A 32 13.95 6.51 -10.52
N SER A 33 13.99 5.32 -9.90
CA SER A 33 12.85 4.41 -9.84
C SER A 33 12.34 4.27 -8.41
N TYR A 34 11.03 4.42 -8.23
CA TYR A 34 10.34 4.07 -6.97
C TYR A 34 9.78 2.64 -6.97
N GLN A 35 10.04 1.89 -8.04
CA GLN A 35 9.61 0.50 -8.22
C GLN A 35 10.78 -0.45 -7.93
N GLU A 36 10.72 -1.66 -8.47
CA GLU A 36 11.88 -2.54 -8.57
C GLU A 36 12.97 -1.85 -9.41
N ASP A 37 14.22 -2.12 -9.07
CA ASP A 37 15.35 -1.51 -9.74
C ASP A 37 15.48 -2.09 -11.17
N PRO A 38 15.59 -1.25 -12.22
CA PRO A 38 15.88 -1.72 -13.57
C PRO A 38 17.12 -2.63 -13.61
N GLU A 39 17.10 -3.67 -14.45
CA GLU A 39 18.18 -4.67 -14.51
C GLU A 39 19.56 -4.03 -14.78
N ASP A 40 19.58 -2.98 -15.60
CA ASP A 40 20.75 -2.19 -16.00
C ASP A 40 21.19 -1.14 -14.96
N SER A 41 20.49 -1.01 -13.83
CA SER A 41 20.83 -0.05 -12.78
C SER A 41 22.20 -0.38 -12.16
N THR A 42 23.07 0.63 -12.11
CA THR A 42 24.35 0.55 -11.40
C THR A 42 24.16 0.39 -9.89
N PRO A 43 25.16 -0.11 -9.14
CA PRO A 43 25.07 -0.22 -7.68
C PRO A 43 24.74 1.11 -6.96
N LEU A 44 25.26 2.24 -7.48
CA LEU A 44 24.94 3.57 -6.95
C LEU A 44 23.47 3.92 -7.18
N GLN A 45 22.97 3.73 -8.41
CA GLN A 45 21.57 3.99 -8.73
C GLN A 45 20.62 3.14 -7.87
N ARG A 46 20.92 1.85 -7.66
CA ARG A 46 20.15 0.97 -6.78
C ARG A 46 20.13 1.48 -5.34
N SER A 47 21.28 1.96 -4.84
CA SER A 47 21.39 2.53 -3.48
C SER A 47 20.58 3.82 -3.34
N VAL A 48 20.65 4.71 -4.34
CA VAL A 48 19.87 5.96 -4.36
C VAL A 48 18.37 5.67 -4.49
N ASN A 49 17.97 4.72 -5.34
CA ASN A 49 16.59 4.24 -5.43
C ASN A 49 16.12 3.66 -4.09
N ALA A 50 16.97 2.93 -3.37
CA ALA A 50 16.64 2.41 -2.04
C ALA A 50 16.42 3.55 -1.02
N VAL A 51 17.29 4.56 -0.98
CA VAL A 51 17.13 5.73 -0.12
C VAL A 51 15.86 6.51 -0.48
N ALA A 52 15.65 6.81 -1.77
CA ALA A 52 14.50 7.56 -2.25
C ALA A 52 13.18 6.81 -1.99
N ARG A 53 13.19 5.47 -2.10
CA ARG A 53 12.10 4.63 -1.63
C ARG A 53 11.94 4.80 -0.13
N ALA A 54 12.94 4.51 0.70
CA ALA A 54 12.83 4.60 2.16
C ALA A 54 12.20 5.94 2.63
N LEU A 55 12.67 7.07 2.09
CA LEU A 55 12.16 8.41 2.43
C LEU A 55 10.69 8.64 2.10
N ARG A 56 10.16 8.02 1.03
CA ARG A 56 8.75 8.14 0.64
C ARG A 56 7.84 7.15 1.35
N HIS A 57 8.40 6.25 2.16
CA HIS A 57 7.64 5.17 2.79
C HIS A 57 6.76 5.75 3.89
N TYR A 58 5.46 5.49 3.81
CA TYR A 58 4.58 5.72 4.94
C TYR A 58 4.48 4.41 5.73
N HIS A 59 5.01 4.40 6.95
CA HIS A 59 4.96 3.23 7.81
C HIS A 59 3.57 3.06 8.43
N PHE A 60 3.08 1.83 8.44
CA PHE A 60 1.81 1.44 9.06
C PHE A 60 1.88 0.00 9.55
N GLU A 61 1.00 -0.38 10.49
CA GLU A 61 0.93 -1.75 10.99
C GLU A 61 0.59 -2.73 9.85
N GLY A 62 1.45 -3.73 9.64
CA GLY A 62 1.33 -4.67 8.54
C GLY A 62 1.97 -4.21 7.22
N ASP A 63 2.80 -3.17 7.22
CA ASP A 63 3.66 -2.81 6.09
C ASP A 63 4.86 -3.77 5.91
N GLY A 64 5.10 -4.64 6.89
CA GLY A 64 6.15 -5.64 6.93
C GLY A 64 7.49 -5.12 7.44
N CYS A 65 7.53 -3.93 8.03
CA CYS A 65 8.74 -3.36 8.64
C CYS A 65 9.06 -4.02 9.99
N LEU A 66 8.05 -4.42 10.77
CA LEU A 66 8.22 -5.11 12.05
C LEU A 66 7.86 -6.60 11.96
N GLU A 67 7.30 -7.03 10.84
CA GLU A 67 6.76 -8.37 10.62
C GLU A 67 7.49 -9.11 9.50
N GLU A 68 8.83 -9.15 9.55
CA GLU A 68 9.71 -9.64 8.48
C GLU A 68 9.40 -11.07 8.00
N ASP A 69 8.93 -11.94 8.91
CA ASP A 69 8.64 -13.34 8.60
C ASP A 69 7.24 -13.61 8.01
N ARG A 70 6.35 -12.60 7.99
CA ARG A 70 4.99 -12.78 7.46
C ARG A 70 4.98 -12.62 5.94
N PRO A 71 4.41 -13.58 5.19
CA PRO A 71 4.33 -13.46 3.74
C PRO A 71 3.49 -12.24 3.35
N ARG A 72 3.78 -11.64 2.19
CA ARG A 72 2.99 -10.51 1.65
C ARG A 72 1.88 -10.99 0.74
N VAL A 73 0.76 -10.28 0.71
CA VAL A 73 -0.37 -10.56 -0.20
C VAL A 73 -0.34 -9.58 -1.36
N ARG A 74 -0.14 -10.10 -2.56
CA ARG A 74 -0.14 -9.29 -3.79
C ARG A 74 -1.54 -8.83 -4.13
N LEU A 75 -1.87 -7.59 -3.78
CA LEU A 75 -3.21 -7.06 -4.04
C LEU A 75 -3.35 -6.56 -5.48
N VAL A 76 -4.49 -6.87 -6.08
CA VAL A 76 -5.00 -6.22 -7.31
C VAL A 76 -5.45 -4.81 -6.96
N GLY A 77 -6.14 -4.71 -5.84
CA GLY A 77 -6.76 -3.51 -5.34
C GLY A 77 -7.43 -3.78 -4.01
N ALA A 78 -7.85 -2.72 -3.34
CA ALA A 78 -8.55 -2.83 -2.08
C ALA A 78 -9.61 -1.75 -1.93
N SER A 79 -10.53 -1.98 -1.02
CA SER A 79 -11.60 -1.03 -0.65
C SER A 79 -11.75 -1.02 0.85
N VAL A 80 -12.21 0.11 1.41
CA VAL A 80 -12.56 0.24 2.82
C VAL A 80 -14.04 0.61 2.88
N LEU A 81 -14.81 -0.18 3.60
CA LEU A 81 -16.23 0.07 3.90
C LEU A 81 -16.31 0.54 5.36
N LYS A 82 -16.75 1.78 5.59
CA LYS A 82 -16.90 2.34 6.93
C LYS A 82 -18.28 3.00 7.10
N PRO A 83 -18.83 3.01 8.32
CA PRO A 83 -19.96 3.88 8.65
C PRO A 83 -19.65 5.33 8.28
N GLY A 84 -20.48 5.95 7.43
CA GLY A 84 -20.32 7.35 7.01
C GLY A 84 -19.22 7.63 5.99
N ALA A 85 -18.43 6.63 5.58
CA ALA A 85 -17.36 6.77 4.59
C ALA A 85 -17.32 5.53 3.67
N MET A 86 -18.23 5.50 2.70
CA MET A 86 -18.28 4.45 1.68
C MET A 86 -17.38 4.79 0.47
N PRO A 87 -16.85 3.79 -0.25
CA PRO A 87 -16.09 4.04 -1.47
C PRO A 87 -16.89 4.82 -2.52
N ALA A 88 -16.21 5.64 -3.31
CA ALA A 88 -16.84 6.35 -4.41
C ALA A 88 -17.50 5.37 -5.41
N GLY A 89 -18.72 5.69 -5.83
CA GLY A 89 -19.52 4.84 -6.72
C GLY A 89 -20.35 3.77 -6.01
N VAL A 90 -20.29 3.69 -4.68
CA VAL A 90 -21.20 2.85 -3.87
C VAL A 90 -22.37 3.71 -3.39
N GLU A 91 -23.57 3.40 -3.85
CA GLU A 91 -24.81 4.10 -3.42
C GLU A 91 -25.45 3.47 -2.18
N GLU A 92 -25.22 2.18 -1.94
CA GLU A 92 -25.74 1.46 -0.77
C GLU A 92 -25.10 1.92 0.54
N GLY A 93 -25.87 1.82 1.62
CA GLY A 93 -25.38 2.11 2.97
C GLY A 93 -24.37 1.07 3.48
N TYR A 94 -23.62 1.41 4.54
CA TYR A 94 -22.62 0.50 5.12
C TYR A 94 -23.22 -0.85 5.57
N GLU A 95 -24.37 -0.84 6.22
CA GLU A 95 -25.05 -2.06 6.70
C GLU A 95 -25.54 -2.93 5.54
N GLU A 96 -26.10 -2.32 4.50
CA GLU A 96 -26.53 -3.01 3.28
C GLU A 96 -25.35 -3.66 2.56
N ALA A 97 -24.24 -2.93 2.43
CA ALA A 97 -23.00 -3.46 1.87
C ALA A 97 -22.47 -4.65 2.68
N CYS A 98 -22.50 -4.57 4.02
CA CYS A 98 -22.11 -5.67 4.91
C CYS A 98 -22.99 -6.91 4.70
N ALA A 99 -24.32 -6.72 4.66
CA ALA A 99 -25.26 -7.80 4.40
C ALA A 99 -25.03 -8.46 3.03
N ARG A 100 -24.78 -7.65 1.98
CA ARG A 100 -24.50 -8.14 0.62
C ARG A 100 -23.21 -8.95 0.54
N ILE A 101 -22.17 -8.57 1.30
CA ILE A 101 -20.91 -9.32 1.34
C ILE A 101 -20.93 -10.49 2.33
N GLY A 102 -21.92 -10.56 3.23
CA GLY A 102 -22.12 -11.65 4.17
C GLY A 102 -21.35 -11.49 5.49
N VAL A 103 -21.13 -10.26 5.95
CA VAL A 103 -20.50 -9.98 7.25
C VAL A 103 -21.41 -9.17 8.15
N GLU A 104 -21.20 -9.32 9.46
CA GLU A 104 -21.80 -8.43 10.45
C GLU A 104 -21.17 -7.03 10.39
N PRO A 105 -21.96 -5.95 10.46
CA PRO A 105 -21.44 -4.59 10.54
C PRO A 105 -20.55 -4.38 11.78
N ARG A 106 -19.50 -3.56 11.63
CA ARG A 106 -18.57 -3.19 12.69
C ARG A 106 -18.35 -1.69 12.72
N SER A 107 -18.08 -1.16 13.91
CA SER A 107 -17.84 0.28 14.07
C SER A 107 -16.58 0.76 13.35
N GLU A 108 -15.54 -0.08 13.30
CA GLU A 108 -14.28 0.24 12.62
C GLU A 108 -14.37 0.05 11.09
N GLY A 109 -15.40 -0.65 10.61
CA GLY A 109 -15.55 -1.01 9.21
C GLY A 109 -14.90 -2.35 8.82
N TRP A 110 -14.86 -2.57 7.50
CA TRP A 110 -14.24 -3.72 6.86
C TRP A 110 -13.34 -3.27 5.71
N ALA A 111 -12.22 -3.97 5.51
CA ALA A 111 -11.42 -3.85 4.31
C ALA A 111 -11.67 -5.04 3.37
N LEU A 112 -11.74 -4.76 2.08
CA LEU A 112 -11.86 -5.75 1.02
C LEU A 112 -10.53 -5.83 0.29
N TRP A 113 -9.82 -6.94 0.41
CA TRP A 113 -8.55 -7.18 -0.28
C TRP A 113 -8.80 -8.07 -1.50
N ASN A 114 -8.78 -7.48 -2.68
CA ASN A 114 -8.93 -8.20 -3.94
C ASN A 114 -7.56 -8.73 -4.37
N THR A 115 -7.42 -10.05 -4.46
CA THR A 115 -6.17 -10.74 -4.76
C THR A 115 -6.41 -11.95 -5.67
N TRP A 116 -5.36 -12.69 -5.95
CA TRP A 116 -5.41 -14.00 -6.58
C TRP A 116 -5.09 -15.07 -5.52
N SER A 117 -5.80 -16.19 -5.54
CA SER A 117 -5.44 -17.37 -4.77
C SER A 117 -4.33 -18.15 -5.46
N ASP A 118 -3.86 -19.21 -4.80
CA ASP A 118 -3.09 -20.26 -5.45
C ASP A 118 -3.87 -20.78 -6.67
N GLY A 119 -3.21 -20.82 -7.83
CA GLY A 119 -3.84 -21.14 -9.12
C GLY A 119 -4.45 -19.96 -9.90
N ASP A 120 -4.11 -18.71 -9.55
CA ASP A 120 -4.54 -17.48 -10.26
C ASP A 120 -6.08 -17.25 -10.27
N PHE A 121 -6.83 -17.88 -9.36
CA PHE A 121 -8.27 -17.57 -9.23
C PHE A 121 -8.48 -16.25 -8.51
N LYS A 122 -9.44 -15.46 -9.00
CA LYS A 122 -9.81 -14.18 -8.37
C LYS A 122 -10.50 -14.44 -7.04
N VAL A 123 -10.03 -13.78 -5.98
CA VAL A 123 -10.64 -13.86 -4.65
C VAL A 123 -10.66 -12.50 -3.95
N THR A 124 -11.64 -12.31 -3.08
CA THR A 124 -11.74 -11.17 -2.17
C THR A 124 -11.66 -11.66 -0.74
N MET A 125 -10.68 -11.17 0.01
CA MET A 125 -10.62 -11.38 1.46
C MET A 125 -11.33 -10.21 2.16
N VAL A 126 -12.31 -10.49 3.01
CA VAL A 126 -12.94 -9.48 3.87
C VAL A 126 -12.21 -9.50 5.21
N VAL A 127 -11.50 -8.42 5.53
CA VAL A 127 -10.57 -8.38 6.65
C VAL A 127 -10.81 -7.19 7.56
N SER A 128 -10.53 -7.38 8.85
CA SER A 128 -10.64 -6.33 9.88
C SER A 128 -9.50 -5.32 9.85
N ALA A 129 -8.49 -5.52 9.00
CA ALA A 129 -7.27 -4.71 8.86
C ALA A 129 -7.53 -3.38 8.12
N VAL A 130 -8.42 -2.57 8.65
CA VAL A 130 -8.87 -1.31 8.05
C VAL A 130 -7.75 -0.28 8.00
N GLU A 131 -7.09 -0.02 9.12
CA GLU A 131 -5.99 0.96 9.21
C GLU A 131 -4.80 0.56 8.34
N THR A 132 -4.47 -0.74 8.29
CA THR A 132 -3.48 -1.30 7.35
C THR A 132 -3.83 -0.95 5.91
N THR A 133 -5.11 -1.04 5.54
CA THR A 133 -5.57 -0.73 4.17
C THR A 133 -5.51 0.77 3.87
N GLU A 134 -5.75 1.63 4.87
CA GLU A 134 -5.61 3.07 4.71
C GLU A 134 -4.14 3.49 4.57
N GLY A 135 -3.23 2.91 5.38
CA GLY A 135 -1.79 3.10 5.21
C GLY A 135 -1.28 2.60 3.86
N LEU A 136 -1.89 1.54 3.33
CA LEU A 136 -1.64 1.05 1.99
C LEU A 136 -2.07 2.06 0.92
N PHE A 137 -3.27 2.66 1.05
CA PHE A 137 -3.73 3.71 0.14
C PHE A 137 -2.81 4.94 0.15
N GLU A 138 -2.26 5.32 1.31
CA GLU A 138 -1.30 6.43 1.40
C GLU A 138 0.00 6.12 0.63
N ASN A 139 0.47 4.88 0.65
CA ASN A 139 1.62 4.48 -0.16
C ASN A 139 1.28 4.40 -1.66
N TRP A 140 0.09 3.88 -2.01
CA TRP A 140 -0.35 3.76 -3.40
C TRP A 140 -0.57 5.13 -4.05
N SER A 141 -1.11 6.12 -3.32
CA SER A 141 -1.27 7.49 -3.80
C SER A 141 0.08 8.15 -4.13
N ARG A 142 1.14 7.75 -3.43
CA ARG A 142 2.54 8.14 -3.70
C ARG A 142 3.22 7.30 -4.78
N GLY A 143 2.46 6.44 -5.48
CA GLY A 143 2.93 5.58 -6.56
C GLY A 143 3.73 4.36 -6.11
N ARG A 144 3.74 4.02 -4.81
CA ARG A 144 4.49 2.88 -4.29
C ARG A 144 3.70 1.59 -4.43
N ALA A 145 4.29 0.60 -5.10
CA ALA A 145 3.70 -0.73 -5.24
C ALA A 145 3.96 -1.59 -3.99
N LEU A 146 3.46 -1.14 -2.84
CA LEU A 146 3.53 -1.89 -1.59
C LEU A 146 2.41 -2.93 -1.53
N ASP A 147 2.73 -4.08 -0.93
CA ASP A 147 1.78 -5.13 -0.57
C ASP A 147 1.79 -5.30 0.96
N PRO A 148 0.62 -5.40 1.61
CA PRO A 148 0.56 -5.66 3.04
C PRO A 148 1.01 -7.09 3.35
N VAL A 149 1.40 -7.34 4.59
CA VAL A 149 1.57 -8.70 5.09
C VAL A 149 0.23 -9.43 5.12
N SER A 150 0.26 -10.75 4.93
CA SER A 150 -0.91 -11.62 4.99
C SER A 150 -1.62 -11.44 6.31
N PRO A 151 -2.94 -11.18 6.31
CA PRO A 151 -3.68 -10.90 7.52
C PRO A 151 -3.67 -12.12 8.43
N LEU A 152 -3.77 -11.92 9.74
CA LEU A 152 -3.91 -13.03 10.67
C LEU A 152 -5.22 -13.77 10.40
N PRO A 153 -5.32 -15.08 10.69
CA PRO A 153 -6.59 -15.80 10.56
C PRO A 153 -7.74 -15.13 11.30
N SER A 154 -7.47 -14.56 12.49
CA SER A 154 -8.46 -13.81 13.28
C SER A 154 -8.90 -12.49 12.66
N GLN A 155 -8.14 -11.95 11.70
CA GLN A 155 -8.49 -10.74 10.96
C GLN A 155 -9.32 -11.04 9.73
N ILE A 156 -9.42 -12.30 9.27
CA ILE A 156 -10.20 -12.69 8.10
C ILE A 156 -11.60 -13.07 8.55
N ALA A 157 -12.60 -12.29 8.15
CA ALA A 157 -14.00 -12.64 8.41
C ALA A 157 -14.50 -13.70 7.41
N LEU A 158 -14.19 -13.50 6.13
CA LEU A 158 -14.54 -14.45 5.07
C LEU A 158 -13.68 -14.25 3.82
N VAL A 159 -13.67 -15.27 2.96
CA VAL A 159 -13.03 -15.23 1.63
C VAL A 159 -14.09 -15.56 0.59
N ARG A 160 -14.25 -14.71 -0.43
CA ARG A 160 -15.18 -14.92 -1.56
C ARG A 160 -14.44 -15.17 -2.85
N HIS A 161 -15.02 -16.01 -3.69
CA HIS A 161 -14.61 -16.12 -5.09
C HIS A 161 -15.05 -14.89 -5.88
N GLY A 162 -14.19 -14.45 -6.80
CA GLY A 162 -14.35 -13.22 -7.55
C GLY A 162 -13.81 -12.01 -6.82
N TRP A 163 -13.67 -10.91 -7.57
CA TRP A 163 -13.36 -9.61 -7.03
C TRP A 163 -14.63 -8.82 -6.74
N ILE A 164 -14.64 -8.09 -5.64
CA ILE A 164 -15.74 -7.21 -5.26
C ILE A 164 -15.31 -5.76 -5.53
N GLY A 165 -16.07 -5.08 -6.39
CA GLY A 165 -15.92 -3.66 -6.69
C GLY A 165 -16.90 -2.78 -5.91
N PRO A 166 -16.74 -1.44 -5.98
CA PRO A 166 -15.59 -0.71 -6.55
C PRO A 166 -14.35 -0.79 -5.65
N MET A 167 -13.15 -0.60 -6.23
CA MET A 167 -11.87 -0.68 -5.49
C MET A 167 -10.82 0.32 -5.97
N THR A 168 -9.91 0.69 -5.07
CA THR A 168 -8.67 1.38 -5.40
C THR A 168 -7.67 0.34 -5.90
N PHE A 169 -7.18 0.48 -7.13
CA PHE A 169 -6.19 -0.43 -7.68
C PHE A 169 -4.81 -0.21 -7.07
N SER A 170 -4.10 -1.32 -6.82
CA SER A 170 -2.67 -1.24 -6.53
C SER A 170 -1.91 -0.80 -7.79
N PRO A 171 -0.74 -0.14 -7.67
CA PRO A 171 0.07 0.20 -8.84
C PRO A 171 0.43 -1.02 -9.72
N ARG A 172 0.52 -2.22 -9.13
CA ARG A 172 0.70 -3.48 -9.88
C ARG A 172 -0.59 -3.96 -10.52
N GLY A 173 -1.73 -3.83 -9.83
CA GLY A 173 -3.04 -4.16 -10.35
C GLY A 173 -3.36 -3.39 -11.62
N VAL A 174 -3.04 -2.09 -11.66
CA VAL A 174 -3.17 -1.27 -12.88
C VAL A 174 -2.36 -1.85 -14.04
N ARG A 175 -1.09 -2.21 -13.81
CA ARG A 175 -0.21 -2.79 -14.84
C ARG A 175 -0.70 -4.14 -15.35
N ARG A 176 -1.18 -5.02 -14.46
CA ARG A 176 -1.58 -6.40 -14.80
C ARG A 176 -2.96 -6.49 -15.44
N THR A 177 -3.86 -5.56 -15.13
CA THR A 177 -5.23 -5.55 -15.68
C THR A 177 -5.38 -4.70 -16.94
N GLY A 178 -4.37 -3.87 -17.27
CA GLY A 178 -4.46 -2.92 -18.40
C GLY A 178 -5.45 -1.78 -18.16
N LEU A 179 -6.05 -1.70 -16.97
CA LEU A 179 -7.04 -0.69 -16.59
C LEU A 179 -6.38 0.58 -16.06
N GLY A 180 -5.48 1.15 -16.85
CA GLY A 180 -4.93 2.49 -16.59
C GLY A 180 -6.04 3.52 -16.40
N GLY A 181 -6.46 3.73 -15.15
CA GLY A 181 -7.43 4.75 -14.74
C GLY A 181 -8.92 4.44 -14.97
N ARG A 182 -9.36 3.19 -15.14
CA ARG A 182 -10.80 2.87 -15.22
C ARG A 182 -11.28 2.03 -14.03
N PRO A 183 -12.33 2.45 -13.30
CA PRO A 183 -12.98 1.57 -12.33
C PRO A 183 -13.54 0.34 -13.07
N LEU A 184 -13.47 -0.82 -12.40
CA LEU A 184 -14.34 -1.94 -12.78
C LEU A 184 -15.75 -1.57 -12.34
N SER A 185 -16.64 -1.41 -13.32
CA SER A 185 -18.09 -1.29 -13.13
C SER A 185 -18.67 -2.50 -12.41
#